data_AF-A0A7X9AYA4-F1
#
_entry.id   AF-A0A7X9AYA4-F1
#
_cell.length_a   1.000
_cell.length_b   1.000
_cell.length_c   1.000
_cell.angle_alpha   90.00
_cell.angle_beta   90.00
_cell.angle_gamma   90.00
#
_symmetry.space_group_name_H-M   'P 1'
#
loop_
_entity.id
_entity.type
_entity.pdbx_description
1 polymer ?
#
loop_
_entity_poly.entity_id
_entity_poly.type
_entity_poly.pdbx_seq_one_letter_code
_entity_poly.pdbx_strand_id
1 'polypeptide(L)'
;MYKRGFISQFALLSSLFFLSACVSKTGAPSHNVSNERFLLGSYSAILASNLFDTDKAIRATAARAKLVEEVRRNKYNNIEYVYRDFYDNKVFFKVWETEDKQSRIEIKVGKLGDKRSSQELLIAIDEELRASGR
;
A
#
# COMPACT_ATOMS: atom_id res chain seq x y z
N MET A 1 49.11 -17.85 -38.02
CA MET A 1 47.72 -17.53 -38.43
C MET A 1 46.81 -17.75 -37.23
N TYR A 2 46.44 -16.69 -36.50
CA TYR A 2 45.56 -16.79 -35.34
C TYR A 2 44.09 -16.78 -35.79
N LYS A 3 43.33 -17.80 -35.37
CA LYS A 3 41.91 -17.97 -35.70
C LYS A 3 41.08 -16.85 -35.07
N ARG A 4 40.47 -16.00 -35.92
CA ARG A 4 39.32 -15.15 -35.59
C ARG A 4 38.13 -16.05 -35.26
N GLY A 5 37.55 -15.95 -34.07
CA GLY A 5 36.25 -16.62 -33.83
C GLY A 5 35.75 -16.72 -32.39
N PHE A 6 36.57 -16.48 -31.36
CA PHE A 6 36.15 -16.88 -30.00
C PHE A 6 35.55 -15.75 -29.12
N ILE A 7 35.67 -14.49 -29.54
CA ILE A 7 35.29 -13.34 -28.68
C ILE A 7 33.82 -12.91 -28.88
N SER A 8 33.16 -13.37 -29.95
CA SER A 8 31.81 -12.91 -30.31
C SER A 8 30.67 -13.54 -29.48
N GLN A 9 30.87 -14.74 -28.90
CA GLN A 9 29.80 -15.48 -28.22
C GLN A 9 29.61 -15.07 -26.74
N PHE A 10 30.66 -14.58 -26.06
CA PHE A 10 30.54 -14.16 -24.65
C PHE A 10 29.87 -12.79 -24.48
N ALA A 11 29.95 -11.91 -25.47
CA ALA A 11 29.30 -10.60 -25.43
C ALA A 11 27.76 -10.71 -25.48
N LEU A 12 27.23 -11.72 -26.17
CA LEU A 12 25.79 -11.88 -26.41
C LEU A 12 25.04 -12.53 -25.24
N LEU A 13 25.74 -13.26 -24.37
CA LEU A 13 25.16 -13.85 -23.15
C LEU A 13 25.07 -12.85 -21.98
N SER A 14 25.92 -11.82 -21.95
CA SER A 14 25.92 -10.81 -20.89
C SER A 14 24.74 -9.82 -20.97
N SER A 15 24.15 -9.63 -22.15
CA SER A 15 23.05 -8.67 -22.36
C SER A 15 21.67 -9.20 -21.93
N LEU A 16 21.53 -10.52 -21.75
CA LEU A 16 20.27 -11.15 -21.33
C LEU A 16 20.05 -11.10 -19.80
N PHE A 17 21.10 -10.92 -19.00
CA PHE A 17 20.96 -10.84 -17.54
C PHE A 17 20.51 -9.47 -17.02
N PHE A 18 20.66 -8.40 -17.81
CA PHE A 18 20.27 -7.03 -17.39
C PHE A 18 18.82 -6.66 -17.67
N LEU A 19 18.05 -7.52 -18.37
CA LEU A 19 16.63 -7.27 -18.67
C LEU A 19 15.67 -7.85 -17.62
N SER A 20 16.16 -8.57 -16.61
CA SER A 20 15.30 -9.23 -15.60
C SER A 20 14.97 -8.37 -14.37
N ALA A 21 15.50 -7.16 -14.24
CA ALA A 21 15.39 -6.36 -13.02
C ALA A 21 14.49 -5.13 -13.20
N CYS A 22 13.22 -5.33 -13.52
CA CYS A 22 12.17 -4.34 -13.22
C CYS A 22 10.78 -4.97 -13.32
N VAL A 23 10.57 -6.15 -12.73
CA VAL A 23 9.20 -6.58 -12.41
C VAL A 23 8.75 -5.75 -11.21
N SER A 24 8.16 -4.59 -11.50
CA SER A 24 7.33 -3.91 -10.52
C SER A 24 6.21 -4.88 -10.16
N LYS A 25 6.24 -5.46 -8.95
CA LYS A 25 5.08 -6.14 -8.37
C LYS A 25 3.98 -5.08 -8.25
N THR A 26 3.21 -4.89 -9.30
CA THR A 26 1.89 -4.28 -9.17
C THR A 26 1.05 -5.33 -8.44
N GLY A 27 0.72 -5.05 -7.18
CA GLY A 27 -0.21 -5.88 -6.41
C GLY A 27 -1.44 -6.17 -7.25
N ALA A 28 -1.87 -7.43 -7.27
CA ALA A 28 -3.05 -7.83 -8.03
C ALA A 28 -4.26 -6.97 -7.62
N PRO A 29 -5.16 -6.62 -8.55
CA PRO A 29 -6.37 -5.88 -8.21
C PRO A 29 -7.15 -6.65 -7.15
N SER A 30 -7.43 -5.99 -6.04
CA SER A 30 -8.19 -6.57 -4.93
C SER A 30 -9.68 -6.49 -5.24
N HIS A 31 -10.39 -7.62 -5.18
CA HIS A 31 -11.86 -7.64 -5.31
C HIS A 31 -12.61 -6.89 -4.19
N ASN A 32 -11.94 -6.57 -3.08
CA ASN A 32 -12.53 -5.88 -1.93
C ASN A 32 -12.26 -4.37 -1.96
N VAL A 33 -11.46 -3.89 -2.90
CA VAL A 33 -11.08 -2.49 -3.04
C VAL A 33 -11.71 -1.95 -4.33
N SER A 34 -12.33 -0.78 -4.26
CA SER A 34 -12.89 -0.11 -5.43
C SER A 34 -12.68 1.41 -5.36
N ASN A 35 -12.90 2.09 -6.50
CA ASN A 35 -12.83 3.56 -6.59
C ASN A 35 -11.52 4.16 -6.09
N GLU A 36 -10.40 3.49 -6.39
CA GLU A 36 -9.06 3.97 -6.07
C GLU A 36 -8.76 5.30 -6.77
N ARG A 37 -8.30 6.30 -6.02
CA ARG A 37 -7.95 7.63 -6.53
C ARG A 37 -6.75 8.17 -5.77
N PHE A 38 -5.84 8.82 -6.48
CA PHE A 38 -4.76 9.60 -5.88
C PHE A 38 -4.93 11.07 -6.26
N LEU A 39 -5.06 11.94 -5.26
CA LEU A 39 -5.27 13.38 -5.48
C LEU A 39 -4.61 14.17 -4.34
N LEU A 40 -3.84 15.20 -4.70
CA LEU A 40 -3.19 16.13 -3.74
C LEU A 40 -2.37 15.42 -2.62
N GLY A 41 -1.73 14.31 -2.95
CA GLY A 41 -0.91 13.54 -2.02
C GLY A 41 -1.69 12.55 -1.13
N SER A 42 -3.01 12.52 -1.24
CA SER A 42 -3.86 11.54 -0.56
C SER A 42 -4.29 10.43 -1.52
N TYR A 43 -4.19 9.19 -1.06
CA TYR A 43 -4.71 8.01 -1.73
C TYR A 43 -6.04 7.61 -1.09
N SER A 44 -7.11 7.50 -1.86
CA SER A 44 -8.43 7.13 -1.34
C SER A 44 -9.00 5.93 -2.06
N ALA A 45 -9.72 5.08 -1.33
CA ALA A 45 -10.42 3.92 -1.89
C ALA A 45 -11.67 3.59 -1.07
N ILE A 46 -12.54 2.74 -1.61
CA ILE A 46 -13.66 2.13 -0.89
C ILE A 46 -13.33 0.67 -0.63
N LEU A 47 -13.44 0.26 0.63
CA LEU A 47 -13.26 -1.10 1.11
C LEU A 47 -14.64 -1.74 1.31
N ALA A 48 -14.85 -2.94 0.76
CA ALA A 48 -16.05 -3.75 0.95
C ALA A 48 -16.12 -4.35 2.36
N SER A 49 -16.01 -3.51 3.39
CA SER A 49 -15.98 -3.86 4.80
C SER A 49 -16.56 -2.73 5.65
N ASN A 50 -17.09 -3.05 6.83
CA ASN A 50 -17.63 -2.06 7.76
C ASN A 50 -16.50 -1.31 8.49
N LEU A 51 -16.86 -0.22 9.17
CA LEU A 51 -15.91 0.68 9.83
C LEU A 51 -15.12 -0.02 10.95
N PHE A 52 -15.75 -0.98 11.64
CA PHE A 52 -15.14 -1.70 12.75
C PHE A 52 -14.06 -2.69 12.29
N ASP A 53 -14.35 -3.49 11.27
CA ASP A 53 -13.39 -4.41 10.68
C ASP A 53 -12.24 -3.66 10.02
N THR A 54 -12.54 -2.53 9.38
CA THR A 54 -11.53 -1.64 8.80
C THR A 54 -10.62 -1.02 9.87
N ASP A 55 -11.16 -0.57 11.01
CA ASP A 55 -10.35 -0.13 12.17
C ASP A 55 -9.39 -1.23 12.63
N LYS A 56 -9.92 -2.44 12.84
CA LYS A 56 -9.13 -3.58 13.28
C LYS A 56 -7.99 -3.89 12.29
N ALA A 57 -8.29 -3.90 10.99
CA ALA A 57 -7.31 -4.17 9.94
C ALA A 57 -6.22 -3.09 9.84
N ILE A 58 -6.58 -1.81 10.00
CA ILE A 58 -5.60 -0.71 10.03
C ILE A 58 -4.65 -0.88 11.21
N ARG A 59 -5.18 -1.16 12.41
CA ARG A 59 -4.34 -1.35 13.61
C ARG A 59 -3.42 -2.58 13.48
N ALA A 60 -3.93 -3.68 12.93
CA ALA A 60 -3.14 -4.87 12.66
C ALA A 60 -2.02 -4.58 11.64
N THR A 61 -2.35 -3.88 10.56
CA THR A 61 -1.39 -3.48 9.52
C THR A 61 -0.33 -2.54 10.08
N ALA A 62 -0.72 -1.54 10.87
CA ALA A 62 0.20 -0.60 11.49
C ALA A 62 1.16 -1.31 12.47
N ALA A 63 0.65 -2.23 13.28
CA ALA A 63 1.47 -3.06 14.17
C ALA A 63 2.47 -3.93 13.37
N ARG A 64 2.02 -4.57 12.28
CA ARG A 64 2.85 -5.37 11.37
C ARG A 64 3.96 -4.54 10.72
N ALA A 65 3.63 -3.30 10.33
CA ALA A 65 4.55 -2.33 9.75
C ALA A 65 5.44 -1.63 10.80
N LYS A 66 5.31 -1.98 12.09
CA LYS A 66 6.04 -1.36 13.22
C LYS A 66 5.86 0.16 13.29
N LEU A 67 4.68 0.64 12.91
CA LEU A 67 4.31 2.03 13.04
C LEU A 67 3.90 2.34 14.49
N VAL A 68 4.30 3.51 14.98
CA VAL A 68 3.95 3.99 16.32
C VAL A 68 2.71 4.87 16.23
N GLU A 69 1.65 4.54 16.95
CA GLU A 69 0.43 5.37 17.01
C GLU A 69 0.73 6.66 17.80
N GLU A 70 0.53 7.81 17.17
CA GLU A 70 0.61 9.12 17.85
C GLU A 70 -0.77 9.61 18.27
N VAL A 71 -1.76 9.45 17.40
CA VAL A 71 -3.11 9.96 17.59
C VAL A 71 -4.12 8.98 17.03
N ARG A 72 -5.19 8.74 17.80
CA ARG A 72 -6.41 8.10 17.34
C ARG A 72 -7.61 8.92 17.79
N ARG A 73 -8.42 9.37 16.84
CA ARG A 73 -9.65 10.13 17.11
C ARG A 73 -10.84 9.38 16.53
N ASN A 74 -11.68 8.88 17.42
CA ASN A 74 -12.93 8.23 17.05
C ASN A 74 -14.07 9.26 17.13
N LYS A 75 -14.65 9.61 15.99
CA LYS A 75 -15.86 10.42 15.88
C LYS A 75 -16.98 9.51 15.37
N TYR A 76 -18.23 9.92 15.59
CA TYR A 76 -19.42 9.09 15.36
C TYR A 76 -19.44 8.33 14.02
N ASN A 77 -19.02 8.95 12.92
CA ASN A 77 -19.02 8.35 11.58
C ASN A 77 -17.63 8.24 10.93
N ASN A 78 -16.56 8.58 11.66
CA ASN A 78 -15.22 8.56 11.11
C ASN A 78 -14.15 8.31 12.16
N ILE A 79 -13.04 7.71 11.75
CA ILE A 79 -11.89 7.49 12.60
C ILE A 79 -10.66 8.04 11.90
N GLU A 80 -9.92 8.88 12.61
CA GLU A 80 -8.66 9.47 12.16
C GLU A 80 -7.51 8.84 12.95
N TYR A 81 -6.45 8.46 12.24
CA TYR A 81 -5.21 7.94 12.82
C TYR A 81 -4.02 8.76 12.32
N VAL A 82 -3.07 9.01 13.21
CA VAL A 82 -1.74 9.48 12.87
C VAL A 82 -0.76 8.48 13.44
N TYR A 83 0.00 7.86 12.56
CA TYR A 83 1.12 7.00 12.91
C TYR A 83 2.44 7.66 12.51
N ARG A 84 3.53 7.20 13.13
CA ARG A 84 4.90 7.58 12.81
C ARG A 84 5.74 6.34 12.53
N ASP A 85 6.57 6.39 11.48
CA ASP A 85 7.55 5.35 11.19
C ASP A 85 8.87 5.58 11.97
N PHE A 86 9.87 4.71 11.74
CA PHE A 86 11.19 4.84 12.38
C PHE A 86 11.98 6.09 11.94
N TYR A 87 11.67 6.64 10.77
CA TYR A 87 12.35 7.81 10.20
C TYR A 87 11.57 9.12 10.46
N ASP A 88 10.68 9.12 11.45
CA ASP A 88 9.79 10.22 11.81
C ASP A 88 8.82 10.67 10.70
N ASN A 89 8.59 9.85 9.67
CA ASN A 89 7.57 10.12 8.67
C ASN A 89 6.19 9.80 9.24
N LYS A 90 5.25 10.73 9.01
CA LYS A 90 3.86 10.57 9.44
C LYS A 90 3.04 9.83 8.40
N VAL A 91 2.22 8.90 8.86
CA VAL A 91 1.20 8.22 8.06
C VAL A 91 -0.16 8.58 8.63
N PHE A 92 -0.96 9.27 7.82
CA PHE A 92 -2.32 9.65 8.17
C PHE A 92 -3.31 8.68 7.54
N PHE A 93 -4.24 8.20 8.35
CA PHE A 93 -5.41 7.46 7.88
C PHE A 93 -6.67 8.20 8.30
N LYS A 94 -7.63 8.32 7.39
CA LYS A 94 -9.00 8.74 7.71
C LYS A 94 -9.96 7.75 7.12
N VAL A 95 -10.84 7.22 7.95
CA VAL A 95 -11.84 6.23 7.53
C VAL A 95 -13.22 6.73 7.90
N TRP A 96 -14.20 6.55 7.03
CA TRP A 96 -15.59 6.86 7.32
C TRP A 96 -16.54 5.92 6.60
N GLU A 97 -17.74 5.78 7.15
CA GLU A 97 -18.78 4.94 6.57
C GLU A 97 -19.39 5.61 5.32
N THR A 98 -19.63 4.85 4.27
CA THR A 98 -20.41 5.27 3.09
C THR A 98 -21.90 4.96 3.28
N GLU A 99 -22.74 5.45 2.37
CA GLU A 99 -24.19 5.17 2.39
C GLU A 99 -24.47 3.66 2.32
N ASP A 100 -23.66 2.91 1.58
CA ASP A 100 -23.75 1.45 1.40
C ASP A 100 -23.19 0.63 2.58
N LYS A 101 -22.94 1.25 3.75
CA LYS A 101 -22.35 0.56 4.92
C LYS A 101 -20.95 -0.03 4.67
N GLN A 102 -20.26 0.51 3.67
CA GLN A 102 -18.85 0.22 3.37
C GLN A 102 -17.95 1.28 3.99
N SER A 103 -16.64 1.02 4.00
CA SER A 103 -15.67 1.96 4.56
C SER A 103 -14.92 2.65 3.44
N ARG A 104 -14.99 3.98 3.41
CA ARG A 104 -14.06 4.77 2.61
C ARG A 104 -12.83 5.07 3.43
N ILE A 105 -11.66 4.85 2.84
CA ILE A 105 -10.37 5.12 3.45
C ILE A 105 -9.63 6.19 2.64
N GLU A 106 -8.94 7.07 3.35
CA GLU A 106 -7.95 8.01 2.83
C GLU A 106 -6.63 7.77 3.56
N ILE A 107 -5.55 7.64 2.80
CA ILE A 107 -4.20 7.35 3.26
C ILE A 107 -3.28 8.44 2.73
N LYS A 108 -2.48 9.04 3.60
CA LYS A 108 -1.45 9.99 3.22
C LYS A 108 -0.15 9.68 3.94
N VAL A 109 0.88 9.34 3.17
CA VAL A 109 2.23 9.07 3.68
C VAL A 109 3.12 10.30 3.47
N GLY A 110 3.66 10.84 4.56
CA GLY A 110 4.50 12.04 4.55
C GLY A 110 3.74 13.34 4.26
N LYS A 111 4.48 14.45 4.20
CA LYS A 111 3.90 15.80 4.02
C LYS A 111 3.31 16.01 2.62
N LEU A 112 4.02 15.52 1.59
CA LEU A 112 3.65 15.66 0.18
C LEU A 112 2.73 14.54 -0.32
N GLY A 113 2.65 13.42 0.42
CA GLY A 113 1.99 12.23 -0.05
C GLY A 113 2.88 11.35 -0.92
N ASP A 114 2.81 10.05 -0.71
CA ASP A 114 3.46 9.05 -1.56
C ASP A 114 2.43 8.03 -2.03
N LYS A 115 2.13 8.06 -3.34
CA LYS A 115 1.16 7.16 -3.98
C LYS A 115 1.55 5.69 -3.78
N ARG A 116 2.83 5.36 -3.94
CA ARG A 116 3.29 3.97 -3.92
C ARG A 116 3.16 3.41 -2.51
N SER A 117 3.72 4.09 -1.51
CA SER A 117 3.63 3.66 -0.12
C SER A 117 2.17 3.61 0.37
N SER A 118 1.34 4.57 -0.05
CA SER A 118 -0.09 4.56 0.31
C SER A 118 -0.83 3.37 -0.30
N GLN A 119 -0.52 3.00 -1.54
CA GLN A 119 -1.10 1.83 -2.20
C GLN A 119 -0.62 0.52 -1.55
N GLU A 120 0.66 0.42 -1.20
CA GLU A 120 1.21 -0.73 -0.47
C GLU A 120 0.52 -0.91 0.89
N LEU A 121 0.26 0.18 1.62
CA LEU A 121 -0.51 0.15 2.86
C LEU A 121 -1.97 -0.28 2.64
N LEU A 122 -2.61 0.17 1.58
CA LEU A 122 -3.98 -0.24 1.24
C LEU A 122 -4.06 -1.75 0.98
N ILE A 123 -3.12 -2.29 0.21
CA ILE A 123 -3.02 -3.73 -0.07
C ILE A 123 -2.84 -4.50 1.24
N ALA A 124 -1.96 -4.03 2.13
CA ALA A 124 -1.74 -4.64 3.44
C ALA A 124 -3.02 -4.67 4.30
N ILE A 125 -3.78 -3.57 4.32
CA ILE A 125 -5.07 -3.50 5.04
C ILE A 125 -6.07 -4.49 4.46
N ASP A 126 -6.16 -4.58 3.14
CA ASP A 126 -7.04 -5.52 2.47
C ASP A 126 -6.67 -7.00 2.74
N GLU A 127 -5.38 -7.32 2.81
CA GLU A 127 -4.91 -8.64 3.26
C GLU A 127 -5.37 -8.96 4.68
N GLU A 128 -5.26 -8.01 5.62
CA GLU A 128 -5.73 -8.17 7.01
C GLU A 128 -7.25 -8.36 7.07
N LEU A 129 -8.01 -7.62 6.26
CA LEU A 129 -9.47 -7.79 6.16
C LEU A 129 -9.85 -9.19 5.68
N ARG A 130 -9.14 -9.74 4.69
CA ARG A 130 -9.35 -11.12 4.24
C ARG A 130 -8.96 -12.16 5.28
N ALA A 131 -7.90 -11.90 6.05
CA ALA A 131 -7.44 -12.80 7.10
C ALA A 131 -8.42 -12.84 8.29
N SER A 132 -9.02 -11.71 8.67
CA SER A 132 -9.97 -11.64 9.79
C SER A 132 -11.39 -12.13 9.45
N GLY A 133 -11.71 -12.33 8.18
CA GLY A 133 -13.00 -12.88 7.72
C GLY A 133 -13.05 -14.41 7.64
N ARG A 134 -11.97 -15.10 8.01
CA ARG A 134 -11.91 -16.56 8.21
C ARG A 134 -11.96 -16.88 9.69
#